data_AF-A0A1C7LRB6-F1
#
_entry.id   AF-A0A1C7LRB6-F1
#
_cell.length_a   1.000
_cell.length_b   1.000
_cell.length_c   1.000
_cell.angle_alpha   90.00
_cell.angle_beta   90.00
_cell.angle_gamma   90.00
#
_symmetry.space_group_name_H-M   'P 1'
#
loop_
_entity.id
_entity.type
_entity.pdbx_description
1 polymer ?
#
loop_
_entity_poly.entity_id
_entity_poly.type
_entity_poly.pdbx_seq_one_letter_code
_entity_poly.pdbx_strand_id
1 'polypeptide(L)'
;MAHKIKYPPYIPNARAHTFRLCLTNEPIGRDTIATATAMLFPVDEDYPRLVDVTYRVEQSDEFPGVKDHVADHRQWIGAPNTTSHMVQPHDPSAFSPQRRRTSLHLAFNDVFALDGSPVNRCALRLTGGASHVAWAGNLLGFRLREPADVYTQYEDVTAADLPVFVAHLRQHGAPFPDATPSPAQNQRNSWTAPHEAQRSNIFEPQHRDSAGLALLIGTVVALMVVGIIFTLFVWFWKIVFQYIFNICLWFWSSIFQFILFICRWLLWCFVHKTIGVY
;
A
#
# COMPACT_ATOMS: atom_id res chain seq x y z
N MET A 1 20.60 -14.32 34.72
CA MET A 1 20.29 -15.65 34.14
C MET A 1 19.60 -15.42 32.80
N ALA A 2 19.99 -16.11 31.73
CA ALA A 2 19.43 -15.87 30.39
C ALA A 2 18.40 -16.94 30.01
N HIS A 3 17.16 -16.54 29.72
CA HIS A 3 16.10 -17.47 29.32
C HIS A 3 16.27 -17.89 27.85
N LYS A 4 16.74 -19.13 27.64
CA LYS A 4 17.01 -19.67 26.30
C LYS A 4 15.71 -20.18 25.65
N ILE A 5 15.02 -19.28 24.93
CA ILE A 5 13.78 -19.62 24.20
C ILE A 5 14.09 -20.71 23.16
N LYS A 6 13.40 -21.85 23.27
CA LYS A 6 13.59 -23.03 22.41
C LYS A 6 12.49 -23.09 21.36
N TYR A 7 12.79 -22.58 20.17
CA TYR A 7 11.88 -22.68 19.01
C TYR A 7 11.74 -24.14 18.53
N PRO A 8 10.58 -24.53 17.97
CA PRO A 8 10.39 -25.85 17.36
C PRO A 8 11.23 -26.00 16.08
N PRO A 9 11.60 -27.23 15.69
CA PRO A 9 12.38 -27.47 14.47
C PRO A 9 11.55 -27.17 13.21
N TYR A 10 12.10 -26.35 12.32
CA TYR A 10 11.54 -26.06 11.01
C TYR A 10 11.70 -27.26 10.05
N ILE A 11 10.61 -27.68 9.39
CA ILE A 11 10.63 -28.75 8.39
C ILE A 11 10.58 -28.12 7.00
N PRO A 12 11.68 -28.14 6.21
CA PRO A 12 11.70 -27.55 4.87
C PRO A 12 10.96 -28.45 3.86
N ASN A 13 9.74 -28.08 3.50
CA ASN A 13 9.00 -28.70 2.39
C ASN A 13 9.62 -28.32 1.03
N ALA A 14 10.59 -29.10 0.57
CA ALA A 14 11.28 -28.89 -0.71
C ALA A 14 10.38 -29.26 -1.91
N ARG A 15 9.48 -28.37 -2.33
CA ARG A 15 8.82 -28.43 -3.64
C ARG A 15 9.61 -27.61 -4.66
N ALA A 16 10.13 -28.29 -5.69
CA ALA A 16 10.82 -27.63 -6.80
C ALA A 16 9.79 -26.95 -7.73
N HIS A 17 9.63 -25.64 -7.62
CA HIS A 17 8.73 -24.87 -8.48
C HIS A 17 9.35 -24.62 -9.86
N THR A 18 9.14 -25.55 -10.79
CA THR A 18 9.41 -25.37 -12.23
C THR A 18 8.70 -24.11 -12.70
N PHE A 19 9.45 -23.09 -13.13
CA PHE A 19 8.97 -21.71 -13.15
C PHE A 19 8.05 -21.32 -14.33
N ARG A 20 7.27 -22.28 -14.85
CA ARG A 20 6.40 -22.19 -16.04
C ARG A 20 5.73 -20.82 -16.15
N LEU A 21 6.05 -20.07 -17.20
CA LEU A 21 5.32 -18.87 -17.58
C LEU A 21 3.95 -19.31 -18.11
N CYS A 22 2.95 -19.30 -17.24
CA CYS A 22 1.57 -19.61 -17.61
C CYS A 22 0.93 -18.42 -18.35
N LEU A 23 1.44 -18.15 -19.55
CA LEU A 23 0.62 -17.64 -20.67
C LEU A 23 -0.27 -18.79 -21.15
N THR A 24 -1.13 -19.30 -20.26
CA THR A 24 -2.19 -20.22 -20.62
C THR A 24 -3.31 -19.39 -21.22
N ASN A 25 -3.80 -19.80 -22.40
CA ASN A 25 -4.96 -19.22 -23.07
C ASN A 25 -6.27 -19.62 -22.35
N GLU A 26 -6.31 -19.40 -21.04
CA GLU A 26 -7.52 -19.44 -20.23
C GLU A 26 -8.52 -18.41 -20.80
N PRO A 27 -9.82 -18.75 -20.92
CA PRO A 27 -10.79 -17.86 -21.52
C PRO A 27 -10.91 -16.57 -20.70
N ILE A 28 -10.68 -15.44 -21.37
CA ILE A 28 -10.83 -14.09 -20.81
C ILE A 28 -12.30 -13.92 -20.36
N GLY A 29 -12.52 -13.65 -19.06
CA GLY A 29 -13.86 -13.45 -18.50
C GLY A 29 -14.24 -14.35 -17.31
N ARG A 30 -13.29 -14.82 -16.50
CA ARG A 30 -13.57 -15.38 -15.16
C ARG A 30 -12.58 -14.90 -14.11
N ASP A 31 -13.10 -14.14 -13.15
CA ASP A 31 -12.40 -13.75 -11.93
C ASP A 31 -11.88 -15.01 -11.23
N THR A 32 -10.57 -15.13 -11.10
CA THR A 32 -9.95 -16.32 -10.52
C THR A 32 -9.63 -16.06 -9.06
N ILE A 33 -10.33 -16.75 -8.15
CA ILE A 33 -10.01 -16.71 -6.72
C ILE A 33 -8.80 -17.61 -6.45
N ALA A 34 -7.80 -17.07 -5.76
CA ALA A 34 -6.59 -17.77 -5.35
C ALA A 34 -6.20 -17.38 -3.91
N THR A 35 -5.23 -18.08 -3.35
CA THR A 35 -4.78 -17.92 -1.96
C THR A 35 -3.25 -17.87 -1.90
N ALA A 36 -2.71 -17.02 -1.03
CA ALA A 36 -1.29 -16.99 -0.69
C ALA A 36 -1.09 -16.82 0.82
N THR A 37 -0.02 -17.40 1.35
CA THR A 37 0.33 -17.29 2.77
C THR A 37 0.85 -15.88 3.10
N ALA A 38 0.28 -15.23 4.11
CA ALA A 38 0.76 -13.97 4.68
C ALA A 38 1.10 -14.13 6.17
N MET A 39 1.75 -13.13 6.76
CA MET A 39 2.11 -13.08 8.18
C MET A 39 1.28 -12.02 8.89
N LEU A 40 0.32 -12.46 9.70
CA LEU A 40 -0.49 -11.57 10.54
C LEU A 40 0.28 -11.23 11.82
N PHE A 41 0.32 -9.93 12.14
CA PHE A 41 0.75 -9.38 13.42
C PHE A 41 -0.51 -8.95 14.19
N PRO A 42 -1.18 -9.87 14.91
CA PRO A 42 -2.41 -9.57 15.64
C PRO A 42 -2.19 -8.54 16.75
N VAL A 43 -3.17 -7.68 16.99
CA VAL A 43 -3.09 -6.57 17.94
C VAL A 43 -3.09 -7.05 19.40
N ASP A 44 -3.87 -8.08 19.71
CA ASP A 44 -4.10 -8.59 21.07
C ASP A 44 -3.14 -9.71 21.51
N GLU A 45 -2.38 -10.29 20.58
CA GLU A 45 -1.52 -11.45 20.85
C GLU A 45 -0.03 -11.08 20.84
N ASP A 46 0.79 -11.93 21.45
CA ASP A 46 2.21 -11.66 21.70
C ASP A 46 3.15 -12.16 20.58
N TYR A 47 2.60 -12.82 19.55
CA TYR A 47 3.37 -13.51 18.51
C TYR A 47 2.67 -13.42 17.13
N PRO A 48 3.42 -13.36 16.02
CA PRO A 48 2.85 -13.37 14.68
C PRO A 48 2.49 -14.79 14.26
N ARG A 49 1.50 -14.92 13.36
CA ARG A 49 1.11 -16.20 12.75
C ARG A 49 1.04 -16.11 11.23
N LEU A 50 1.26 -17.23 10.56
CA LEU A 50 0.96 -17.37 9.14
C LEU A 50 -0.56 -17.56 8.95
N VAL A 51 -1.14 -16.94 7.92
CA VAL A 51 -2.57 -16.99 7.57
C VAL A 51 -2.74 -17.06 6.05
N ASP A 52 -3.78 -17.74 5.58
CA ASP A 52 -4.10 -17.83 4.15
C ASP A 52 -4.91 -16.61 3.72
N VAL A 53 -4.37 -15.78 2.83
CA VAL A 53 -5.03 -14.59 2.30
C VAL A 53 -5.62 -14.89 0.92
N THR A 54 -6.94 -14.85 0.84
CA THR A 54 -7.68 -14.93 -0.42
C THR A 54 -7.52 -13.64 -1.21
N TYR A 55 -7.16 -13.76 -2.49
CA TYR A 55 -7.14 -12.67 -3.47
C TYR A 55 -7.87 -13.08 -4.75
N ARG A 56 -8.42 -12.09 -5.44
CA ARG A 56 -9.01 -12.24 -6.76
C ARG A 56 -7.97 -11.86 -7.81
N VAL A 57 -8.01 -12.53 -8.96
CA VAL A 57 -7.24 -12.18 -10.14
C VAL A 57 -8.22 -11.68 -11.20
N GLU A 58 -8.17 -10.39 -11.45
CA GLU A 58 -9.03 -9.65 -12.38
C GLU A 58 -8.23 -9.21 -13.62
N GLN A 59 -8.91 -8.87 -14.70
CA GLN A 59 -8.30 -8.20 -15.84
C GLN A 59 -8.12 -6.72 -15.46
N SER A 60 -6.92 -6.17 -15.64
CA SER A 60 -6.70 -4.74 -15.35
C SER A 60 -7.52 -3.85 -16.28
N ASP A 61 -8.24 -2.90 -15.69
CA ASP A 61 -9.02 -1.86 -16.39
C ASP A 61 -8.12 -0.80 -17.04
N GLU A 62 -6.94 -0.54 -16.46
CA GLU A 62 -5.98 0.46 -16.98
C GLU A 62 -5.09 -0.13 -18.08
N PHE A 63 -4.70 -1.41 -17.96
CA PHE A 63 -3.72 -2.05 -18.84
C PHE A 63 -4.27 -3.35 -19.48
N PRO A 64 -4.83 -3.28 -20.72
CA PRO A 64 -5.34 -4.45 -21.42
C PRO A 64 -4.30 -5.58 -21.57
N GLY A 65 -4.65 -6.76 -21.05
CA GLY A 65 -3.77 -7.95 -21.01
C GLY A 65 -2.97 -8.11 -19.71
N VAL A 66 -2.88 -7.08 -18.87
CA VAL A 66 -2.36 -7.18 -17.50
C VAL A 66 -3.42 -7.80 -16.57
N LYS A 67 -2.98 -8.53 -15.56
CA LYS A 67 -3.85 -9.08 -14.52
C LYS A 67 -3.55 -8.46 -13.17
N ASP A 68 -4.57 -7.89 -12.55
CA ASP A 68 -4.48 -7.27 -11.24
C ASP A 68 -4.86 -8.29 -10.16
N HIS A 69 -4.07 -8.33 -9.09
CA HIS A 69 -4.30 -9.22 -7.95
C HIS A 69 -4.88 -8.41 -6.78
N VAL A 70 -6.20 -8.47 -6.61
CA VAL A 70 -6.93 -7.69 -5.59
C VAL A 70 -7.18 -8.58 -4.37
N ALA A 71 -6.45 -8.34 -3.28
CA ALA A 71 -6.65 -9.03 -2.00
C ALA A 71 -7.52 -8.19 -1.06
N ASP A 72 -8.51 -8.80 -0.42
CA ASP A 72 -9.27 -8.10 0.63
C ASP A 72 -8.51 -8.17 1.96
N HIS A 73 -7.77 -7.10 2.26
CA HIS A 73 -7.04 -6.96 3.52
C HIS A 73 -7.97 -6.64 4.71
N ARG A 74 -9.22 -6.19 4.49
CA ARG A 74 -10.11 -5.68 5.54
C ARG A 74 -10.46 -6.74 6.59
N GLN A 75 -10.63 -7.99 6.15
CA GLN A 75 -10.87 -9.14 7.02
C GLN A 75 -9.74 -9.39 8.04
N TRP A 76 -8.52 -8.91 7.75
CA TRP A 76 -7.33 -9.08 8.59
C TRP A 76 -6.97 -7.80 9.37
N ILE A 77 -7.02 -6.64 8.72
CA ILE A 77 -6.68 -5.34 9.31
C ILE A 77 -7.80 -4.81 10.22
N GLY A 78 -9.06 -5.09 9.89
CA GLY A 78 -10.24 -4.59 10.62
C GLY A 78 -10.65 -3.14 10.29
N ALA A 79 -9.93 -2.45 9.41
CA ALA A 79 -10.18 -1.07 9.02
C ALA A 79 -10.75 -0.97 7.58
N PRO A 80 -11.56 0.07 7.27
CA PRO A 80 -12.13 0.26 5.92
C PRO A 80 -11.08 0.73 4.91
N ASN A 81 -10.11 1.52 5.38
CA ASN A 81 -8.91 1.96 4.69
C ASN A 81 -7.75 1.03 5.06
N THR A 82 -6.81 0.84 4.15
CA THR A 82 -5.57 0.09 4.40
C THR A 82 -4.52 0.60 3.42
N THR A 83 -3.36 0.98 3.95
CA THR A 83 -2.16 1.33 3.17
C THR A 83 -1.10 0.27 3.39
N SER A 84 -0.30 -0.02 2.36
CA SER A 84 0.83 -0.95 2.45
C SER A 84 2.16 -0.28 2.13
N HIS A 85 3.15 -0.45 3.00
CA HIS A 85 4.51 0.03 2.77
C HIS A 85 5.48 -1.09 2.41
N MET A 86 6.42 -0.81 1.50
CA MET A 86 7.53 -1.72 1.19
C MET A 86 8.46 -1.83 2.42
N VAL A 87 8.71 -3.07 2.86
CA VAL A 87 9.38 -3.37 4.13
C VAL A 87 10.89 -3.19 4.04
N GLN A 88 11.47 -3.55 2.90
CA GLN A 88 12.89 -3.45 2.60
C GLN A 88 13.07 -2.79 1.22
N PRO A 89 13.90 -1.74 1.07
CA PRO A 89 14.23 -1.16 -0.23
C PRO A 89 14.83 -2.22 -1.17
N HIS A 90 14.50 -2.14 -2.46
CA HIS A 90 15.04 -3.04 -3.47
C HIS A 90 16.57 -2.88 -3.54
N ASP A 91 17.33 -3.94 -3.24
CA ASP A 91 18.79 -3.91 -3.29
C ASP A 91 19.26 -3.73 -4.75
N PRO A 92 19.86 -2.57 -5.12
CA PRO A 92 20.27 -2.32 -6.49
C PRO A 92 21.46 -3.18 -6.92
N SER A 93 22.24 -3.71 -5.96
CA SER A 93 23.32 -4.66 -6.24
C SER A 93 22.79 -6.06 -6.56
N ALA A 94 21.56 -6.37 -6.16
CA ALA A 94 20.87 -7.62 -6.47
C ALA A 94 20.20 -7.65 -7.87
N PHE A 95 20.44 -6.64 -8.73
CA PHE A 95 19.96 -6.57 -10.12
C PHE A 95 20.61 -7.62 -11.07
N SER A 96 20.50 -8.90 -10.73
CA SER A 96 20.64 -9.98 -11.70
C SER A 96 19.35 -10.11 -12.52
N PRO A 97 19.37 -9.96 -13.86
CA PRO A 97 18.18 -10.11 -14.70
C PRO A 97 17.60 -11.54 -14.73
N GLN A 98 18.27 -12.49 -14.08
CA GLN A 98 17.86 -13.90 -13.99
C GLN A 98 17.20 -14.23 -12.64
N ARG A 99 17.27 -13.33 -11.65
CA ARG A 99 16.55 -13.51 -10.38
C ARG A 99 15.16 -12.91 -10.48
N ARG A 100 14.16 -13.78 -10.27
CA ARG A 100 12.78 -13.41 -9.98
C ARG A 100 12.80 -12.41 -8.82
N ARG A 101 12.25 -11.22 -9.03
CA ARG A 101 12.24 -10.14 -8.03
C ARG A 101 11.05 -10.34 -7.10
N THR A 102 11.26 -10.11 -5.80
CA THR A 102 10.20 -10.20 -4.79
C THR A 102 10.43 -9.16 -3.71
N SER A 103 9.36 -8.48 -3.28
CA SER A 103 9.38 -7.53 -2.18
C SER A 103 8.42 -7.93 -1.07
N LEU A 104 8.81 -7.63 0.17
CA LEU A 104 7.93 -7.74 1.33
C LEU A 104 7.21 -6.41 1.54
N HIS A 105 5.92 -6.48 1.81
CA HIS A 105 5.04 -5.34 2.06
C HIS A 105 4.29 -5.54 3.38
N LEU A 106 4.07 -4.46 4.11
CA LEU A 106 3.33 -4.45 5.38
C LEU A 106 2.09 -3.57 5.21
N ALA A 107 0.91 -4.19 5.20
CA ALA A 107 -0.38 -3.52 5.23
C ALA A 107 -0.81 -3.18 6.66
N PHE A 108 -1.39 -2.00 6.85
CA PHE A 108 -1.91 -1.51 8.12
C PHE A 108 -2.98 -0.42 7.89
N ASN A 109 -3.70 -0.08 8.96
CA ASN A 109 -4.68 1.02 8.98
C ASN A 109 -3.96 2.38 8.96
N ASP A 110 -4.07 3.17 7.90
CA ASP A 110 -3.32 4.42 7.72
C ASP A 110 -3.68 5.51 8.75
N VAL A 111 -4.87 5.44 9.33
CA VAL A 111 -5.36 6.37 10.36
C VAL A 111 -5.22 5.86 11.80
N PHE A 112 -4.44 4.79 12.06
CA PHE A 112 -4.31 4.19 13.41
C PHE A 112 -3.87 5.18 14.51
N ALA A 113 -3.17 6.25 14.14
CA ALA A 113 -2.69 7.27 15.06
C ALA A 113 -3.75 8.33 15.43
N LEU A 114 -4.90 8.33 14.76
CA LEU A 114 -5.97 9.32 14.89
C LEU A 114 -7.31 8.72 15.33
N ASP A 115 -7.57 7.45 15.02
CA ASP A 115 -8.85 6.78 15.30
C ASP A 115 -8.94 6.10 16.69
N GLY A 116 -7.83 6.08 17.44
CA GLY A 116 -7.76 5.44 18.76
C GLY A 116 -7.52 3.92 18.70
N SER A 117 -7.04 3.39 17.58
CA SER A 117 -6.65 1.98 17.43
C SER A 117 -5.78 1.49 18.61
N PRO A 118 -6.03 0.27 19.15
CA PRO A 118 -5.23 -0.27 20.23
C PRO A 118 -3.80 -0.60 19.79
N VAL A 119 -2.82 -0.37 20.66
CA VAL A 119 -1.39 -0.62 20.40
C VAL A 119 -1.14 -2.10 20.13
N ASN A 120 -0.44 -2.40 19.04
CA ASN A 120 -0.17 -3.76 18.59
C ASN A 120 0.86 -4.44 19.50
N ARG A 121 0.38 -5.36 20.34
CA ARG A 121 1.22 -6.10 21.32
C ARG A 121 2.29 -6.95 20.65
N CYS A 122 1.96 -7.57 19.52
CA CYS A 122 2.91 -8.37 18.75
C CYS A 122 4.10 -7.52 18.27
N ALA A 123 3.85 -6.37 17.64
CA ALA A 123 4.88 -5.44 17.20
C ALA A 123 5.68 -4.84 18.38
N LEU A 124 5.01 -4.47 19.47
CA LEU A 124 5.65 -3.97 20.69
C LEU A 124 6.63 -5.00 21.29
N ARG A 125 6.21 -6.27 21.36
CA ARG A 125 7.01 -7.37 21.92
C ARG A 125 8.12 -7.82 20.98
N LEU A 126 7.89 -7.85 19.67
CA LEU A 126 8.92 -8.19 18.66
C LEU A 126 10.01 -7.12 18.55
N THR A 127 9.64 -5.84 18.60
CA THR A 127 10.61 -4.73 18.59
C THR A 127 11.32 -4.57 19.93
N GLY A 128 10.70 -5.01 21.03
CA GLY A 128 11.20 -4.85 22.40
C GLY A 128 10.94 -3.44 22.96
N GLY A 129 9.87 -2.79 22.52
CA GLY A 129 9.59 -1.37 22.82
C GLY A 129 10.44 -0.37 22.03
N ALA A 130 11.39 -0.83 21.21
CA ALA A 130 12.35 0.01 20.49
C ALA A 130 11.86 0.52 19.12
N SER A 131 10.54 0.59 18.90
CA SER A 131 9.96 1.21 17.70
C SER A 131 9.88 2.73 17.85
N HIS A 132 10.17 3.48 16.79
CA HIS A 132 9.96 4.93 16.78
C HIS A 132 8.47 5.32 16.66
N VAL A 133 7.62 4.41 16.18
CA VAL A 133 6.17 4.60 16.06
C VAL A 133 5.41 3.60 16.93
N ALA A 134 4.39 4.08 17.65
CA ALA A 134 3.45 3.22 18.37
C ALA A 134 2.48 2.54 17.38
N TRP A 135 2.94 1.47 16.73
CA TRP A 135 2.12 0.64 15.84
C TRP A 135 0.82 0.20 16.52
N ALA A 136 -0.31 0.36 15.84
CA ALA A 136 -1.64 0.07 16.37
C ALA A 136 -2.55 -0.60 15.31
N GLY A 137 -3.60 -1.26 15.80
CA GLY A 137 -4.45 -2.14 14.97
C GLY A 137 -3.73 -3.44 14.58
N ASN A 138 -4.37 -4.27 13.76
CA ASN A 138 -3.71 -5.44 13.15
C ASN A 138 -2.80 -5.00 12.00
N LEU A 139 -1.67 -5.69 11.80
CA LEU A 139 -0.78 -5.49 10.65
C LEU A 139 -0.67 -6.80 9.86
N LEU A 140 -0.55 -6.72 8.53
CA LEU A 140 -0.46 -7.89 7.64
C LEU A 140 0.77 -7.79 6.74
N GLY A 141 1.76 -8.64 6.98
CA GLY A 141 2.95 -8.77 6.14
C GLY A 141 2.73 -9.76 4.99
N PHE A 142 2.93 -9.34 3.75
CA PHE A 142 2.75 -10.16 2.55
C PHE A 142 3.97 -10.03 1.60
N ARG A 143 4.15 -10.99 0.68
CA ARG A 143 5.16 -10.91 -0.38
C ARG A 143 4.49 -10.65 -1.72
N LEU A 144 5.05 -9.72 -2.48
CA LEU A 144 4.72 -9.49 -3.88
C LEU A 144 5.90 -9.90 -4.77
N ARG A 145 5.58 -10.39 -5.97
CA ARG A 145 6.52 -10.52 -7.09
C ARG A 145 6.61 -9.20 -7.84
N GLU A 146 7.82 -8.85 -8.27
CA GLU A 146 8.12 -7.68 -9.09
C GLU A 146 8.54 -8.11 -10.51
N PRO A 147 8.37 -7.25 -11.55
CA PRO A 147 7.90 -5.86 -11.51
C PRO A 147 6.41 -5.71 -11.14
N ALA A 148 6.14 -4.99 -10.05
CA ALA A 148 4.78 -4.73 -9.57
C ALA A 148 4.02 -3.76 -10.48
N ASP A 149 4.78 -2.91 -11.18
CA ASP A 149 4.43 -2.01 -12.27
C ASP A 149 3.97 -2.71 -13.57
N VAL A 150 4.08 -4.04 -13.66
CA VAL A 150 3.53 -4.81 -14.79
C VAL A 150 2.66 -5.99 -14.35
N TYR A 151 3.02 -6.69 -13.27
CA TYR A 151 2.19 -7.74 -12.67
C TYR A 151 2.45 -7.86 -11.16
N THR A 152 1.63 -7.19 -10.35
CA THR A 152 1.59 -7.46 -8.91
C THR A 152 1.04 -8.86 -8.66
N GLN A 153 1.87 -9.80 -8.22
CA GLN A 153 1.46 -11.19 -7.91
C GLN A 153 1.84 -11.55 -6.47
N TYR A 154 0.87 -12.03 -5.68
CA TYR A 154 1.15 -12.52 -4.32
C TYR A 154 2.01 -13.79 -4.33
N GLU A 155 2.87 -13.91 -3.32
CA GLU A 155 3.65 -15.12 -3.02
C GLU A 155 3.60 -15.47 -1.53
N ASP A 156 3.84 -16.74 -1.21
CA ASP A 156 3.82 -17.24 0.17
C ASP A 156 4.94 -16.65 1.03
N VAL A 157 4.56 -15.92 2.07
CA VAL A 157 5.44 -15.51 3.17
C VAL A 157 5.80 -16.72 4.04
N THR A 158 7.05 -16.77 4.48
CA THR A 158 7.60 -17.85 5.30
C THR A 158 8.02 -17.34 6.68
N ALA A 159 8.28 -18.25 7.61
CA ALA A 159 8.86 -17.89 8.92
C ALA A 159 10.26 -17.24 8.80
N ALA A 160 10.96 -17.41 7.68
CA ALA A 160 12.27 -16.79 7.44
C ALA A 160 12.19 -15.28 7.10
N ASP A 161 11.00 -14.77 6.76
CA ASP A 161 10.78 -13.36 6.45
C ASP A 161 10.57 -12.50 7.72
N LEU A 162 10.21 -13.13 8.85
CA LEU A 162 9.93 -12.44 10.11
C LEU A 162 11.04 -11.46 10.56
N PRO A 163 12.35 -11.79 10.49
CA PRO A 163 13.40 -10.85 10.88
C PRO A 163 13.40 -9.55 10.06
N VAL A 164 12.96 -9.60 8.79
CA VAL A 164 12.89 -8.43 7.91
C VAL A 164 11.73 -7.52 8.32
N PHE A 165 10.55 -8.10 8.59
CA PHE A 165 9.42 -7.38 9.17
C PHE A 165 9.78 -6.76 10.54
N VAL A 166 10.47 -7.49 11.42
CA VAL A 166 10.89 -6.97 12.74
C VAL A 166 11.92 -5.84 12.62
N ALA A 167 12.83 -5.90 11.64
CA ALA A 167 13.74 -4.80 11.35
C ALA A 167 12.99 -3.53 10.93
N HIS A 168 12.03 -3.67 9.99
CA HIS A 168 11.19 -2.55 9.55
C HIS A 168 10.31 -1.99 10.68
N LEU A 169 9.62 -2.85 11.44
CA LEU A 169 8.79 -2.44 12.58
C LEU A 169 9.60 -1.65 13.62
N ARG A 170 10.90 -1.94 13.79
CA ARG A 170 11.81 -1.19 14.66
C ARG A 170 12.27 0.14 14.03
N GLN A 171 12.55 0.15 12.72
CA GLN A 171 13.16 1.28 12.01
C GLN A 171 12.15 2.29 11.43
N HIS A 172 10.88 1.92 11.26
CA HIS A 172 9.89 2.82 10.68
C HIS A 172 9.65 4.04 11.59
N GLY A 173 9.61 5.23 10.99
CA GLY A 173 9.56 6.51 11.71
C GLY A 173 10.85 6.90 12.43
N ALA A 174 11.94 6.12 12.31
CA ALA A 174 13.26 6.66 12.61
C ALA A 174 13.52 7.90 11.73
N PRO A 175 14.23 8.93 12.22
CA PRO A 175 14.85 9.88 11.30
C PRO A 175 15.73 9.10 10.34
N PHE A 176 15.77 9.49 9.07
CA PHE A 176 16.82 9.01 8.16
C PHE A 176 18.16 9.24 8.88
N PRO A 177 19.03 8.23 9.01
CA PRO A 177 20.32 8.43 9.64
C PRO A 177 21.03 9.52 8.84
N ASP A 178 21.31 10.66 9.50
CA ASP A 178 21.81 11.85 8.83
C ASP A 178 22.95 11.48 7.90
N ALA A 179 22.91 12.00 6.67
CA ALA A 179 23.91 11.75 5.62
C ALA A 179 25.29 12.37 5.93
N THR A 180 25.62 12.51 7.22
CA THR A 180 26.94 12.52 7.83
C THR A 180 27.89 11.67 6.97
N PRO A 181 28.75 12.30 6.14
CA PRO A 181 29.49 11.56 5.14
C PRO A 181 30.43 10.60 5.86
N SER A 182 30.30 9.30 5.57
CA SER A 182 31.12 8.25 6.19
C SER A 182 32.60 8.66 6.11
N PRO A 183 33.38 8.60 7.20
CA PRO A 183 34.78 9.06 7.19
C PRO A 183 35.64 8.44 6.07
N ALA A 184 35.31 7.20 5.66
CA ALA A 184 35.94 6.51 4.53
C ALA A 184 35.69 7.20 3.17
N GLN A 185 34.53 7.85 2.99
CA GLN A 185 34.20 8.58 1.76
C GLN A 185 34.96 9.91 1.69
N ASN A 186 35.25 10.53 2.84
CA ASN A 186 36.09 11.74 2.89
C ASN A 186 37.57 11.44 2.54
N GLN A 187 38.06 10.24 2.84
CA GLN A 187 39.41 9.79 2.41
C GLN A 187 39.51 9.52 0.90
N ARG A 188 38.44 9.12 0.22
CA ARG A 188 38.49 8.90 -1.24
C ARG A 188 38.71 10.20 -2.03
N ASN A 189 38.31 11.34 -1.45
CA ASN A 189 38.43 12.65 -2.09
C ASN A 189 39.82 13.30 -1.88
N SER A 190 40.72 12.71 -1.07
CA SER A 190 42.02 13.31 -0.74
C SER A 190 43.20 12.84 -1.61
N TRP A 191 42.95 12.13 -2.71
CA TRP A 191 44.00 11.45 -3.51
C TRP A 191 44.17 11.93 -4.95
N THR A 192 43.44 12.97 -5.38
CA THR A 192 43.56 13.56 -6.73
C THR A 192 43.81 15.06 -6.68
N ALA A 193 45.00 15.45 -6.21
CA ALA A 193 45.53 16.81 -6.31
C ALA A 193 47.07 16.81 -6.48
N PRO A 194 47.61 16.34 -7.62
CA PRO A 194 48.97 16.71 -8.01
C PRO A 194 49.04 18.22 -8.25
N HIS A 195 50.20 18.83 -8.00
CA HIS A 195 50.44 20.26 -8.19
C HIS A 195 50.00 20.75 -9.59
N GLU A 196 48.98 21.61 -9.66
CA GLU A 196 48.76 22.50 -10.80
C GLU A 196 48.84 23.96 -10.34
N ALA A 197 49.61 24.76 -11.07
CA ALA A 197 50.13 26.01 -10.56
C ALA A 197 49.14 27.18 -10.71
N GLN A 198 48.74 27.74 -9.57
CA GLN A 198 48.66 29.18 -9.29
C GLN A 198 48.55 30.11 -10.52
N ARG A 199 47.44 30.01 -11.27
CA ARG A 199 47.14 30.92 -12.38
C ARG A 199 46.04 31.88 -11.95
N SER A 200 46.45 33.05 -11.47
CA SER A 200 45.56 34.12 -11.00
C SER A 200 44.85 34.82 -12.16
N ASN A 201 43.96 34.10 -12.84
CA ASN A 201 43.03 34.69 -13.78
C ASN A 201 42.00 35.51 -12.99
N ILE A 202 41.99 36.82 -13.23
CA ILE A 202 41.00 37.75 -12.69
C ILE A 202 39.64 37.37 -13.30
N PHE A 203 38.84 36.60 -12.58
CA PHE A 203 37.49 36.26 -12.99
C PHE A 203 36.55 37.40 -12.58
N GLU A 204 36.44 38.38 -13.46
CA GLU A 204 35.49 39.49 -13.34
C GLU A 204 34.07 38.92 -13.15
N PRO A 205 33.35 39.30 -12.08
CA PRO A 205 32.08 38.65 -11.74
C PRO A 205 30.99 39.07 -12.72
N GLN A 206 30.85 38.29 -13.80
CA GLN A 206 29.84 38.53 -14.85
C GLN A 206 28.44 38.50 -14.23
N HIS A 207 27.88 39.68 -14.01
CA HIS A 207 26.61 39.94 -13.32
C HIS A 207 25.41 39.46 -14.17
N ARG A 208 25.22 38.13 -14.26
CA ARG A 208 24.12 37.49 -15.00
C ARG A 208 22.77 37.71 -14.32
N ASP A 209 22.10 38.79 -14.71
CA ASP A 209 20.65 38.92 -14.89
C ASP A 209 19.75 38.05 -13.98
N SER A 210 19.89 38.21 -12.66
CA SER A 210 19.08 37.52 -11.64
C SER A 210 17.56 37.76 -11.82
N ALA A 211 17.18 38.87 -12.46
CA ALA A 211 15.81 39.20 -12.84
C ALA A 211 15.16 38.12 -13.73
N GLY A 212 15.90 37.52 -14.68
CA GLY A 212 15.36 36.49 -15.57
C GLY A 212 15.01 35.19 -14.84
N LEU A 213 15.82 34.81 -13.85
CA LEU A 213 15.60 33.63 -13.02
C LEU A 213 14.43 33.82 -12.04
N ALA A 214 14.29 35.03 -11.47
CA ALA A 214 13.13 35.38 -10.63
C ALA A 214 11.80 35.30 -11.42
N LEU A 215 11.78 35.76 -12.69
CA LEU A 215 10.60 35.67 -13.56
C LEU A 215 10.18 34.22 -13.82
N LEU A 216 11.15 33.33 -14.11
CA LEU A 216 10.91 31.90 -14.35
C LEU A 216 10.38 31.17 -13.11
N ILE A 217 10.87 31.48 -11.92
CA ILE A 217 10.32 30.92 -10.67
C ILE A 217 8.88 31.40 -10.47
N GLY A 218 8.61 32.70 -10.71
CA GLY A 218 7.27 33.27 -10.59
C GLY A 218 6.24 32.60 -11.51
N THR A 219 6.57 32.34 -12.78
CA THR A 219 5.65 31.67 -13.72
C THR A 219 5.42 30.20 -13.37
N VAL A 220 6.45 29.47 -12.94
CA VAL A 220 6.30 28.07 -12.49
C VAL A 220 5.40 27.97 -11.25
N VAL A 221 5.59 28.85 -10.25
CA VAL A 221 4.74 28.89 -9.05
C VAL A 221 3.29 29.25 -9.41
N ALA A 222 3.08 30.22 -10.31
CA ALA A 222 1.73 30.57 -10.76
C ALA A 222 1.02 29.40 -11.46
N LEU A 223 1.72 28.65 -12.33
CA LEU A 223 1.18 27.46 -13.00
C LEU A 223 0.86 26.34 -12.00
N MET A 224 1.70 26.12 -10.98
CA MET A 224 1.41 25.15 -9.91
C MET A 224 0.16 25.54 -9.12
N VAL A 225 -0.01 26.81 -8.76
CA VAL A 225 -1.20 27.31 -8.05
C VAL A 225 -2.47 27.13 -8.89
N VAL A 226 -2.42 27.43 -10.20
CA VAL A 226 -3.54 27.19 -11.12
C VAL A 226 -3.89 25.70 -11.22
N GLY A 227 -2.88 24.83 -11.32
CA GLY A 227 -3.07 23.37 -11.34
C GLY A 227 -3.71 22.83 -10.06
N ILE A 228 -3.30 23.33 -8.90
CA ILE A 228 -3.91 22.98 -7.59
C ILE A 228 -5.37 23.44 -7.54
N ILE A 229 -5.66 24.70 -7.91
CA ILE A 229 -7.03 25.24 -7.93
C ILE A 229 -7.93 24.43 -8.87
N PHE A 230 -7.45 24.08 -10.07
CA PHE A 230 -8.19 23.25 -11.01
C PHE A 230 -8.46 21.83 -10.47
N THR A 231 -7.46 21.21 -9.83
CA THR A 231 -7.61 19.88 -9.21
C THR A 231 -8.65 19.90 -8.09
N LEU A 232 -8.62 20.92 -7.22
CA LEU A 232 -9.61 21.11 -6.16
C LEU A 232 -11.02 21.38 -6.71
N PHE A 233 -11.13 22.14 -7.81
CA PHE A 233 -12.41 22.40 -8.49
C PHE A 233 -13.02 21.11 -9.06
N VAL A 234 -12.24 20.28 -9.76
CA VAL A 234 -12.68 18.98 -10.29
C VAL A 234 -13.10 18.03 -9.15
N TRP A 235 -12.31 17.99 -8.06
CA TRP A 235 -12.63 17.17 -6.88
C TRP A 235 -13.92 17.63 -6.18
N PHE A 236 -14.12 18.94 -6.02
CA PHE A 236 -15.36 19.52 -5.48
C PHE A 236 -16.58 19.13 -6.32
N TRP A 237 -16.51 19.28 -7.65
CA TRP A 237 -17.62 18.88 -8.53
C TRP A 237 -17.90 17.38 -8.50
N LYS A 238 -16.88 16.52 -8.35
CA LYS A 238 -17.06 15.08 -8.16
C LYS A 238 -17.86 14.77 -6.88
N ILE A 239 -17.59 15.47 -5.78
CA ILE A 239 -18.34 15.34 -4.51
C ILE A 239 -19.78 15.83 -4.68
N VAL A 240 -19.98 17.02 -5.26
CA VAL A 240 -21.32 17.59 -5.50
C VAL A 240 -22.16 16.67 -6.37
N PHE A 241 -21.61 16.13 -7.46
CA PHE A 241 -22.31 15.22 -8.35
C PHE A 241 -22.67 13.89 -7.66
N GLN A 242 -21.74 13.30 -6.90
CA GLN A 242 -22.01 12.09 -6.12
C GLN A 242 -23.10 12.31 -5.07
N TYR A 243 -23.11 13.46 -4.40
CA TYR A 243 -24.11 13.80 -3.39
C TYR A 243 -25.51 14.00 -4.00
N ILE A 244 -25.61 14.70 -5.13
CA ILE A 244 -26.86 14.85 -5.90
C ILE A 244 -27.35 13.47 -6.38
N PHE A 245 -26.47 12.64 -6.93
CA PHE A 245 -26.81 11.29 -7.39
C PHE A 245 -27.34 10.41 -6.25
N ASN A 246 -26.71 10.45 -5.07
CA ASN A 246 -27.16 9.72 -3.89
C ASN A 246 -28.54 10.21 -3.40
N ILE A 247 -28.81 11.52 -3.41
CA ILE A 247 -30.13 12.09 -3.09
C ILE A 247 -31.18 11.61 -4.11
N CYS A 248 -30.87 11.63 -5.41
CA CYS A 248 -31.77 11.13 -6.45
C CYS A 248 -32.08 9.63 -6.26
N LEU A 249 -31.09 8.79 -5.99
CA LEU A 249 -31.30 7.37 -5.71
C LEU A 249 -32.17 7.14 -4.46
N TRP A 250 -31.94 7.88 -3.39
CA TRP A 250 -32.76 7.80 -2.17
C TRP A 250 -34.21 8.22 -2.44
N PHE A 251 -34.42 9.31 -3.17
CA PHE A 251 -35.76 9.79 -3.55
C PHE A 251 -36.51 8.79 -4.43
N TRP A 252 -35.87 8.23 -5.47
CA TRP A 252 -36.46 7.18 -6.31
C TRP A 252 -36.77 5.90 -5.52
N SER A 253 -35.90 5.50 -4.59
CA SER A 253 -36.15 4.36 -3.69
C SER A 253 -37.36 4.61 -2.80
N SER A 254 -37.49 5.80 -2.19
CA SER A 254 -38.66 6.19 -1.39
C SER A 254 -39.95 6.18 -2.20
N ILE A 255 -39.94 6.70 -3.43
CA ILE A 255 -41.10 6.65 -4.35
C ILE A 255 -41.48 5.20 -4.67
N PHE A 256 -40.51 4.34 -4.97
CA PHE A 256 -40.76 2.93 -5.31
C PHE A 256 -41.38 2.17 -4.13
N GLN A 257 -40.89 2.37 -2.90
CA GLN A 257 -41.48 1.79 -1.69
C GLN A 257 -42.91 2.30 -1.45
N PHE A 258 -43.19 3.58 -1.68
CA PHE A 258 -44.52 4.16 -1.55
C PHE A 258 -45.52 3.58 -2.58
N ILE A 259 -45.09 3.39 -3.83
CA ILE A 259 -45.89 2.72 -4.87
C ILE A 259 -46.18 1.26 -4.47
N LEU A 260 -45.17 0.51 -4.01
CA LEU A 260 -45.37 -0.88 -3.53
C LEU A 260 -46.33 -0.96 -2.34
N PHE A 261 -46.30 0.02 -1.43
CA PHE A 261 -47.25 0.11 -0.31
C PHE A 261 -48.69 0.30 -0.82
N ILE A 262 -48.92 1.24 -1.74
CA ILE A 262 -50.23 1.45 -2.38
C ILE A 262 -50.71 0.20 -3.10
N CYS A 263 -49.84 -0.47 -3.87
CA CYS A 263 -50.19 -1.72 -4.55
C CYS A 263 -50.58 -2.84 -3.58
N ARG A 264 -49.87 -3.01 -2.46
CA ARG A 264 -50.25 -3.98 -1.41
C ARG A 264 -51.57 -3.64 -0.73
N TRP A 265 -51.83 -2.36 -0.47
CA TRP A 265 -53.08 -1.90 0.13
C TRP A 265 -54.28 -2.12 -0.81
N LEU A 266 -54.17 -1.73 -2.08
CA LEU A 266 -55.20 -1.98 -3.10
C LEU A 266 -55.48 -3.47 -3.29
N LEU A 267 -54.44 -4.31 -3.33
CA LEU A 267 -54.59 -5.77 -3.42
C LEU A 267 -55.30 -6.34 -2.19
N TRP A 268 -54.97 -5.87 -0.98
CA TRP A 268 -55.66 -6.29 0.25
C TRP A 268 -57.15 -5.90 0.24
N CYS A 269 -57.48 -4.66 -0.16
CA CYS A 269 -58.87 -4.22 -0.32
C CYS A 269 -59.63 -5.04 -1.37
N PHE A 270 -58.97 -5.41 -2.49
CA PHE A 270 -59.56 -6.27 -3.51
C PHE A 270 -59.85 -7.67 -2.99
N VAL A 271 -58.88 -8.30 -2.29
CA VAL A 271 -59.03 -9.63 -1.69
C VAL A 271 -60.14 -9.65 -0.63
N HIS A 272 -60.21 -8.64 0.24
CA HIS A 272 -61.27 -8.56 1.25
C HIS A 272 -62.67 -8.39 0.62
N LYS A 273 -62.75 -7.73 -0.55
CA LYS A 273 -64.00 -7.57 -1.31
C LYS A 273 -64.40 -8.83 -2.08
N THR A 274 -63.46 -9.65 -2.57
CA THR A 274 -63.76 -10.84 -3.38
C THR A 274 -64.02 -12.10 -2.56
N ILE A 275 -63.43 -12.26 -1.36
CA ILE A 275 -63.69 -13.43 -0.50
C ILE A 275 -65.08 -13.34 0.15
N GLY A 276 -65.71 -12.16 0.19
CA GLY A 276 -67.11 -12.02 0.63
C GLY A 276 -67.32 -12.19 2.13
N VAL A 277 -66.30 -11.92 2.96
CA VAL A 277 -66.40 -11.97 4.42
C VAL A 277 -67.12 -10.72 4.93
N TYR A 278 -68.44 -10.81 5.01
CA TYR A 278 -69.37 -9.88 5.66
C TYR A 278 -70.48 -10.67 6.37
#